data_AF-A0A3E0DHE3-F1
#
_entry.id   AF-A0A3E0DHE3-F1
#
_cell.length_a   1.000
_cell.length_b   1.000
_cell.length_c   1.000
_cell.angle_alpha   90.00
_cell.angle_beta   90.00
_cell.angle_gamma   90.00
#
_symmetry.space_group_name_H-M   'P 1'
#
loop_
_entity.id
_entity.type
_entity.pdbx_description
1 polymer ?
#
loop_
_entity_poly.entity_id
_entity_poly.type
_entity_poly.pdbx_seq_one_letter_code
_entity_poly.pdbx_strand_id
1 'polypeptide(L)'
;MALGFWYFSWTNNIGTINPDGYPLYQRAVFGFYSFTEYIFRFLAPVKLYFFHPFPIGLGEQLPLYLYGNIALVGIVGYFVWDMYRKGNKLVLVGFLFFLINLLLVLHIIPLPRTVITADRYMYLSIIGIAMVLIWQVDLWLTSLPTTGKTMLLVLGFAWFTFLGVHTYIRTADWKDSETANGNVNEIIKLRQKSQEPELFNLIENE
;
A
#
# COMPACT_ATOMS: atom_id res chain seq x y z
N MET A 1 -4.21 15.59 -14.03
CA MET A 1 -4.20 15.78 -12.56
C MET A 1 -2.79 15.69 -11.99
N ALA A 2 -2.01 14.63 -12.27
CA ALA A 2 -0.65 14.48 -11.76
C ALA A 2 0.35 15.59 -12.18
N LEU A 3 0.31 16.01 -13.45
CA LEU A 3 1.13 17.14 -13.94
C LEU A 3 0.76 18.47 -13.26
N GLY A 4 -0.53 18.65 -12.91
CA GLY A 4 -1.01 19.82 -12.19
C GLY A 4 -0.54 19.84 -10.73
N PHE A 5 -0.56 18.69 -10.06
CA PHE A 5 0.00 18.55 -8.71
C PHE A 5 1.52 18.74 -8.69
N TRP A 6 2.23 18.24 -9.71
CA TRP A 6 3.67 18.46 -9.84
C TRP A 6 4.00 19.93 -10.06
N TYR A 7 3.31 20.58 -11.00
CA TYR A 7 3.45 22.02 -11.24
C TYR A 7 3.13 22.84 -9.98
N PHE A 8 2.02 22.53 -9.30
CA PHE A 8 1.63 23.19 -8.04
C PHE A 8 2.65 22.97 -6.93
N SER A 9 3.19 21.74 -6.78
CA SER A 9 4.22 21.43 -5.79
C SER A 9 5.53 22.19 -6.05
N TRP A 10 5.91 22.35 -7.32
CA TRP A 10 7.07 23.13 -7.71
C TRP A 10 6.84 24.62 -7.45
N THR A 11 5.73 25.20 -7.92
CA THR A 11 5.46 26.64 -7.74
C THR A 11 5.34 27.05 -6.28
N ASN A 12 4.85 26.15 -5.41
CA ASN A 12 4.64 26.44 -3.99
C ASN A 12 5.81 25.94 -3.11
N ASN A 13 6.89 25.42 -3.71
CA ASN A 13 8.07 24.94 -2.99
C ASN A 13 7.76 23.95 -1.84
N ILE A 14 6.67 23.17 -1.97
CA ILE A 14 6.15 22.24 -0.95
C ILE A 14 7.03 21.00 -0.83
N GLY A 15 7.89 20.75 -1.81
CA GLY A 15 8.91 19.72 -1.80
C GLY A 15 10.24 20.30 -2.23
N THR A 16 10.88 21.08 -1.37
CA THR A 16 12.33 21.28 -1.50
C THR A 16 12.98 19.90 -1.46
N ILE A 17 13.93 19.67 -2.36
CA ILE A 17 14.94 18.61 -2.17
C ILE A 17 15.82 19.10 -1.02
N ASN A 18 15.27 19.10 0.20
CA ASN A 18 16.03 19.44 1.38
C ASN A 18 17.08 18.34 1.57
N PRO A 19 18.33 18.69 1.90
CA PRO A 19 19.35 17.72 2.30
C PRO A 19 18.96 16.92 3.56
N ASP A 20 17.93 17.38 4.29
CA ASP A 20 17.40 16.74 5.51
C ASP A 20 16.38 15.62 5.24
N GLY A 21 16.07 15.33 3.97
CA GLY A 21 15.13 14.26 3.59
C GLY A 21 15.82 12.97 3.18
N TYR A 22 15.07 11.86 3.13
CA TYR A 22 15.60 10.57 2.66
C TYR A 22 16.25 10.70 1.27
N PRO A 23 17.43 10.11 1.03
CA PRO A 23 18.08 10.11 -0.28
C PRO A 23 17.29 9.33 -1.33
N LEU A 24 17.53 9.62 -2.61
CA LEU A 24 16.73 9.07 -3.73
C LEU A 24 16.67 7.52 -3.73
N TYR A 25 17.77 6.85 -3.39
CA TYR A 25 17.80 5.39 -3.34
C TYR A 25 16.87 4.82 -2.26
N GLN A 26 16.79 5.46 -1.08
CA GLN A 26 15.86 5.05 -0.02
C GLN A 26 14.41 5.33 -0.43
N ARG A 27 14.14 6.47 -1.08
CA ARG A 27 12.81 6.78 -1.63
C ARG A 27 12.35 5.75 -2.66
N ALA A 28 13.24 5.29 -3.53
CA ALA A 28 12.93 4.24 -4.50
C ALA A 28 12.53 2.94 -3.78
N VAL A 29 13.28 2.52 -2.76
CA VAL A 29 12.96 1.33 -1.95
C VAL A 29 11.62 1.49 -1.22
N PHE A 30 11.33 2.67 -0.67
CA PHE A 30 10.02 2.96 -0.08
C PHE A 30 8.90 2.92 -1.10
N GLY A 31 9.14 3.35 -2.33
CA GLY A 31 8.19 3.22 -3.43
C GLY A 31 7.82 1.76 -3.70
N PHE A 32 8.82 0.87 -3.78
CA PHE A 32 8.60 -0.57 -3.95
C PHE A 32 7.88 -1.20 -2.74
N TYR A 33 8.26 -0.80 -1.53
CA TYR A 33 7.58 -1.22 -0.30
C TYR A 33 6.10 -0.79 -0.31
N SER A 34 5.82 0.49 -0.54
CA SER A 34 4.45 1.01 -0.58
C SER A 34 3.62 0.33 -1.66
N PHE A 35 4.18 0.14 -2.86
CA PHE A 35 3.51 -0.56 -3.95
C PHE A 35 3.05 -1.96 -3.51
N THR A 36 3.95 -2.72 -2.90
CA THR A 36 3.68 -4.09 -2.44
C THR A 36 2.68 -4.10 -1.29
N GLU A 37 2.83 -3.18 -0.34
CA GLU A 37 1.95 -2.99 0.80
C GLU A 37 0.50 -2.69 0.35
N TYR A 38 0.30 -1.84 -0.66
CA TYR A 38 -1.04 -1.56 -1.19
C TYR A 38 -1.69 -2.78 -1.86
N ILE A 39 -0.91 -3.64 -2.53
CA ILE A 39 -1.42 -4.91 -3.07
C ILE A 39 -1.82 -5.85 -1.93
N PHE A 40 -0.97 -6.01 -0.91
CA PHE A 40 -1.27 -6.87 0.21
C PHE A 40 -2.48 -6.39 1.01
N ARG A 41 -2.62 -5.08 1.26
CA ARG A 41 -3.79 -4.50 1.94
C ARG A 41 -5.09 -4.73 1.19
N PHE A 42 -5.03 -4.71 -0.14
CA PHE A 42 -6.20 -5.03 -0.95
C PHE A 42 -6.56 -6.53 -0.88
N LEU A 43 -5.56 -7.41 -0.95
CA LEU A 43 -5.78 -8.87 -0.89
C LEU A 43 -6.13 -9.37 0.51
N ALA A 44 -5.58 -8.76 1.56
CA ALA A 44 -5.78 -9.13 2.95
C ALA A 44 -5.76 -7.86 3.81
N PRO A 45 -6.94 -7.31 4.19
CA PRO A 45 -7.03 -6.09 4.99
C PRO A 45 -6.74 -6.37 6.47
N VAL A 46 -5.53 -6.87 6.76
CA VAL A 46 -5.04 -7.13 8.12
C VAL A 46 -4.25 -5.94 8.62
N LYS A 47 -4.34 -5.64 9.93
CA LYS A 47 -3.58 -4.55 10.59
C LYS A 47 -3.75 -3.17 9.91
N LEU A 48 -5.00 -2.81 9.65
CA LEU A 48 -5.41 -1.46 9.23
C LEU A 48 -5.24 -0.47 10.39
N TYR A 49 -4.01 -0.03 10.60
CA TYR A 49 -3.67 0.98 11.59
C TYR A 49 -4.01 2.38 11.07
N PHE A 50 -4.31 3.29 12.00
CA PHE A 50 -4.56 4.69 11.67
C PHE A 50 -3.29 5.37 11.11
N PHE A 51 -2.12 4.96 11.60
CA PHE A 51 -0.83 5.56 11.26
C PHE A 51 0.17 4.50 10.81
N HIS A 52 0.80 4.71 9.66
CA HIS A 52 1.86 3.87 9.12
C HIS A 52 3.18 4.64 9.08
N PRO A 53 4.02 4.52 10.12
CA PRO A 53 5.30 5.22 10.16
C PRO A 53 6.26 4.67 9.11
N PHE A 54 7.28 5.46 8.78
CA PHE A 54 8.41 4.96 8.03
C PHE A 54 9.11 3.82 8.80
N PRO A 55 9.65 2.81 8.08
CA PRO A 55 10.31 1.67 8.69
C PRO A 55 11.69 2.01 9.27
N ILE A 56 12.25 3.16 8.91
CA ILE A 56 13.54 3.68 9.39
C ILE A 56 13.42 5.15 9.76
N GLY A 57 14.33 5.63 10.60
CA GLY A 57 14.56 7.05 10.86
C GLY A 57 15.50 7.72 9.85
N LEU A 58 15.60 9.05 9.90
CA LEU A 58 16.54 9.81 9.06
C LEU A 58 17.98 9.42 9.41
N GLY A 59 18.77 9.04 8.40
CA GLY A 59 20.18 8.66 8.58
C GLY A 59 20.42 7.17 8.90
N GLU A 60 19.37 6.39 9.13
CA GLU A 60 19.49 4.95 9.37
C GLU A 60 19.71 4.15 8.07
N GLN A 61 20.33 2.98 8.21
CA GLN A 61 20.53 2.06 7.10
C GLN A 61 19.25 1.31 6.77
N LEU A 62 19.01 1.05 5.49
CA LEU A 62 17.86 0.29 5.02
C LEU A 62 17.92 -1.17 5.52
N PRO A 63 16.89 -1.66 6.23
CA PRO A 63 16.77 -3.06 6.56
C PRO A 63 16.75 -3.96 5.32
N LEU A 64 17.43 -5.10 5.39
CA LEU A 64 17.53 -6.06 4.28
C LEU A 64 16.17 -6.57 3.80
N TYR A 65 15.19 -6.71 4.69
CA TYR A 65 13.86 -7.22 4.32
C TYR A 65 13.12 -6.30 3.33
N LEU A 66 13.43 -5.00 3.31
CA LEU A 66 12.78 -4.05 2.39
C LEU A 66 13.15 -4.32 0.93
N TYR A 67 14.34 -4.84 0.67
CA TYR A 67 14.78 -5.21 -0.68
C TYR A 67 13.97 -6.39 -1.26
N GLY A 68 13.36 -7.22 -0.41
CA GLY A 68 12.44 -8.27 -0.85
C GLY A 68 11.24 -7.71 -1.63
N ASN A 69 10.80 -6.48 -1.33
CA ASN A 69 9.73 -5.83 -2.07
C ASN A 69 10.12 -5.53 -3.53
N ILE A 70 11.40 -5.29 -3.82
CA ILE A 70 11.89 -5.09 -5.19
C ILE A 70 11.65 -6.36 -6.01
N ALA A 71 11.97 -7.52 -5.43
CA ALA A 71 11.73 -8.81 -6.08
C ALA A 71 10.22 -9.04 -6.30
N LEU A 72 9.37 -8.73 -5.33
CA LEU A 72 7.91 -8.84 -5.46
C LEU A 72 7.36 -7.94 -6.57
N VAL A 73 7.80 -6.69 -6.64
CA VAL A 73 7.42 -5.79 -7.75
C VAL A 73 7.91 -6.34 -9.09
N GLY A 74 9.11 -6.91 -9.14
CA GLY A 74 9.64 -7.59 -10.33
C GLY A 74 8.78 -8.76 -10.79
N ILE A 75 8.29 -9.59 -9.85
CA ILE A 75 7.37 -10.71 -10.14
C ILE A 75 6.04 -10.19 -10.71
N VAL A 76 5.46 -9.16 -10.10
CA VAL A 76 4.22 -8.53 -10.59
C VAL A 76 4.44 -7.94 -11.99
N GLY A 77 5.56 -7.24 -12.22
CA GLY A 77 5.91 -6.69 -13.52
C GLY A 77 6.09 -7.77 -14.59
N TYR A 78 6.76 -8.88 -14.25
CA TYR A 78 6.90 -10.03 -15.13
C TYR A 78 5.55 -10.66 -15.48
N PHE A 79 4.67 -10.85 -14.49
CA PHE A 79 3.31 -11.36 -14.72
C PHE A 79 2.52 -10.49 -15.71
N VAL A 80 2.54 -9.16 -15.52
CA VAL A 80 1.87 -8.22 -16.43
C VAL A 80 2.47 -8.28 -17.84
N TRP A 81 3.79 -8.37 -17.95
CA TRP A 81 4.48 -8.49 -19.24
C TRP A 81 4.15 -9.80 -19.97
N ASP A 82 4.14 -10.93 -19.26
CA ASP A 82 3.77 -12.24 -19.81
C ASP A 82 2.32 -12.25 -20.31
N MET A 83 1.39 -11.70 -19.52
CA MET A 83 -0.02 -11.57 -19.92
C MET A 83 -0.20 -10.65 -21.14
N TYR A 84 0.57 -9.56 -21.21
CA TYR A 84 0.58 -8.68 -22.38
C TYR A 84 1.08 -9.41 -23.63
N ARG A 85 2.18 -10.18 -23.53
CA ARG A 85 2.68 -11.00 -24.66
C ARG A 85 1.69 -12.05 -25.12
N LYS A 86 0.87 -12.59 -24.22
CA LYS A 86 -0.23 -13.52 -24.54
C LYS A 86 -1.46 -12.82 -25.14
N GLY A 87 -1.40 -11.51 -25.38
CA GLY A 87 -2.45 -10.72 -26.02
C GLY A 87 -3.50 -10.16 -25.04
N ASN A 88 -3.33 -10.36 -23.73
CA ASN A 88 -4.29 -9.87 -22.75
C ASN A 88 -4.04 -8.41 -22.38
N LYS A 89 -4.71 -7.51 -23.10
CA LYS A 89 -4.64 -6.06 -22.86
C LYS A 89 -5.36 -5.62 -21.58
N LEU A 90 -6.30 -6.42 -21.07
CA LEU A 90 -7.07 -6.07 -19.87
C LEU A 90 -6.16 -6.00 -18.64
N VAL A 91 -5.27 -6.99 -18.48
CA VAL A 91 -4.29 -7.02 -17.38
C VAL A 91 -3.39 -5.79 -17.41
N LEU A 92 -2.92 -5.40 -18.60
CA LEU A 92 -2.10 -4.20 -18.77
C LEU A 92 -2.88 -2.93 -18.41
N VAL A 93 -4.12 -2.78 -18.88
CA VAL A 93 -4.96 -1.60 -18.58
C VAL A 93 -5.24 -1.50 -17.08
N GLY A 94 -5.60 -2.61 -16.42
CA GLY A 94 -5.84 -2.63 -14.98
C GLY A 94 -4.58 -2.29 -14.18
N PHE A 95 -3.43 -2.84 -14.58
CA PHE A 95 -2.15 -2.54 -13.95
C PHE A 95 -1.74 -1.07 -14.13
N LEU A 96 -1.85 -0.52 -15.35
CA LEU A 96 -1.55 0.88 -15.61
C LEU A 96 -2.50 1.82 -14.85
N PHE A 97 -3.78 1.46 -14.75
CA PHE A 97 -4.74 2.21 -13.95
C PHE A 97 -4.33 2.24 -12.48
N PHE A 98 -3.93 1.10 -11.91
CA PHE A 98 -3.39 1.03 -10.55
C PHE A 98 -2.13 1.91 -10.41
N LEU A 99 -1.15 1.74 -11.29
CA LEU A 99 0.14 2.42 -11.20
C LEU A 99 0.02 3.94 -11.35
N ILE A 100 -0.78 4.43 -12.31
CA ILE A 100 -0.96 5.88 -12.55
C ILE A 100 -1.58 6.56 -11.33
N ASN A 101 -2.58 5.93 -10.69
CA ASN A 101 -3.21 6.48 -9.50
C ASN A 101 -2.29 6.42 -8.27
N LEU A 102 -1.40 5.44 -8.21
CA LEU A 102 -0.44 5.28 -7.11
C LEU A 102 0.84 6.10 -7.26
N LEU A 103 1.18 6.53 -8.49
CA LEU A 103 2.44 7.23 -8.80
C LEU A 103 2.62 8.50 -7.97
N LEU A 104 1.53 9.21 -7.67
CA LEU A 104 1.53 10.39 -6.81
C LEU A 104 1.92 10.11 -5.35
N VAL A 105 1.82 8.85 -4.94
CA VAL A 105 1.96 8.43 -3.55
C VAL A 105 3.22 7.58 -3.37
N LEU A 106 3.89 7.16 -4.44
CA LEU A 106 5.02 6.24 -4.42
C LEU A 106 6.36 6.80 -3.86
N HIS A 107 6.34 7.91 -3.10
CA HIS A 107 7.51 8.57 -2.50
C HIS A 107 8.58 9.08 -3.50
N ILE A 108 8.35 8.94 -4.80
CA ILE A 108 9.22 9.48 -5.85
C ILE A 108 9.29 11.00 -5.73
N ILE A 109 8.14 11.63 -5.47
CA ILE A 109 8.04 13.04 -5.11
C ILE A 109 7.97 13.11 -3.59
N PRO A 110 8.90 13.84 -2.92
CA PRO A 110 8.82 14.04 -1.48
C PRO A 110 7.56 14.84 -1.17
N LEU A 111 6.68 14.24 -0.37
CA LEU A 111 5.51 14.91 0.16
C LEU A 111 5.76 15.15 1.66
N PRO A 112 5.39 16.32 2.20
CA PRO A 112 5.57 16.63 3.61
C PRO A 112 4.54 15.83 4.42
N ARG A 113 4.82 14.54 4.63
CA ARG A 113 3.98 13.62 5.40
C ARG A 113 4.85 12.72 6.27
N THR A 114 4.36 12.45 7.47
CA THR A 114 5.01 11.59 8.47
C THR A 114 4.66 10.11 8.29
N VAL A 115 3.76 9.79 7.34
CA VAL A 115 3.32 8.42 7.02
C VAL A 115 3.83 7.93 5.67
N ILE A 116 4.17 6.65 5.62
CA ILE A 116 4.58 5.97 4.39
C ILE A 116 3.36 5.56 3.56
N THR A 117 2.34 4.95 4.16
CA THR A 117 1.13 4.48 3.46
C THR A 117 -0.13 5.02 4.10
N ALA A 118 -1.14 5.35 3.31
CA ALA A 118 -2.45 5.72 3.82
C ALA A 118 -3.55 5.10 2.96
N ASP A 119 -4.57 4.54 3.60
CA ASP A 119 -5.61 3.75 2.92
C ASP A 119 -6.41 4.58 1.90
N ARG A 120 -6.56 5.90 2.12
CA ARG A 120 -7.24 6.82 1.18
C ARG A 120 -6.68 6.85 -0.23
N TYR A 121 -5.39 6.52 -0.40
CA TYR A 121 -4.73 6.49 -1.71
C TYR A 121 -5.05 5.22 -2.51
N MET A 122 -5.62 4.23 -1.82
CA MET A 122 -5.93 2.93 -2.37
C MET A 122 -7.31 2.91 -3.06
N TYR A 123 -8.24 3.79 -2.67
CA TYR A 123 -9.65 3.75 -3.09
C TYR A 123 -9.83 3.77 -4.61
N LEU A 124 -9.15 4.67 -5.31
CA LEU A 124 -9.24 4.74 -6.76
C LEU A 124 -8.37 3.65 -7.41
N SER A 125 -7.14 3.48 -6.92
CA SER A 125 -6.15 2.54 -7.46
C SER A 125 -6.66 1.09 -7.49
N ILE A 126 -7.45 0.67 -6.49
CA ILE A 126 -8.02 -0.69 -6.37
C ILE A 126 -8.83 -1.10 -7.60
N ILE A 127 -9.53 -0.17 -8.27
CA ILE A 127 -10.33 -0.49 -9.45
C ILE A 127 -9.45 -1.18 -10.51
N GLY A 128 -8.21 -0.75 -10.65
CA GLY A 128 -7.21 -1.37 -11.52
C GLY A 128 -6.95 -2.83 -11.19
N ILE A 129 -6.68 -3.14 -9.91
CA ILE A 129 -6.41 -4.50 -9.45
C ILE A 129 -7.68 -5.36 -9.51
N ALA A 130 -8.84 -4.81 -9.15
CA ALA A 130 -10.12 -5.51 -9.19
C ALA A 130 -10.47 -6.00 -10.61
N MET A 131 -10.20 -5.19 -11.64
CA MET A 131 -10.37 -5.63 -13.04
C MET A 131 -9.51 -6.86 -13.37
N VAL A 132 -8.24 -6.88 -12.93
CA VAL A 132 -7.34 -8.02 -13.14
C VAL A 132 -7.84 -9.26 -12.40
N LEU A 133 -8.30 -9.11 -11.15
CA LEU A 133 -8.85 -10.22 -10.37
C LEU A 133 -10.13 -10.81 -10.99
N ILE A 134 -11.05 -9.96 -11.45
CA ILE A 134 -12.30 -10.42 -12.08
C ILE A 134 -11.98 -11.25 -13.33
N TRP A 135 -11.08 -10.76 -14.18
CA TRP A 135 -10.61 -11.51 -15.35
C TRP A 135 -10.00 -12.86 -14.96
N GLN A 136 -9.15 -12.89 -13.92
CA GLN A 136 -8.48 -14.10 -13.49
C GLN A 136 -9.48 -15.14 -12.94
N VAL A 137 -10.48 -14.70 -12.19
CA VAL A 137 -11.56 -15.55 -11.67
C VAL A 137 -12.44 -16.08 -12.79
N ASP A 138 -12.80 -15.24 -13.77
CA ASP A 138 -13.58 -15.67 -14.94
C ASP A 138 -12.85 -16.75 -15.75
N LEU A 139 -11.55 -16.58 -15.96
CA LEU A 139 -10.71 -17.59 -16.61
C LEU A 139 -10.71 -18.92 -15.85
N TRP A 140 -10.64 -18.88 -14.52
CA TRP A 140 -10.70 -20.10 -13.71
C TRP A 140 -12.09 -20.75 -13.73
N LEU A 141 -13.15 -19.96 -13.68
CA LEU A 141 -14.53 -20.46 -13.73
C LEU A 141 -14.87 -21.11 -15.07
N THR A 142 -14.27 -20.65 -16.17
CA THR A 142 -14.46 -21.24 -17.50
C THR A 142 -13.58 -22.48 -17.74
N SER A 143 -12.38 -22.52 -17.15
CA SER A 143 -11.39 -23.58 -17.41
C SER A 143 -11.43 -24.76 -16.43
N LEU A 144 -11.93 -24.57 -15.20
CA LEU A 144 -11.94 -25.62 -14.17
C LEU A 144 -13.12 -26.60 -14.31
N PRO A 145 -12.94 -27.87 -13.91
CA PRO A 145 -14.04 -28.82 -13.77
C PRO A 145 -15.02 -28.38 -12.67
N THR A 146 -16.21 -28.98 -12.62
CA THR A 146 -17.27 -28.65 -11.65
C THR A 146 -16.77 -28.62 -10.20
N THR A 147 -15.96 -29.59 -9.78
CA THR A 147 -15.33 -29.63 -8.46
C THR A 147 -14.47 -28.41 -8.18
N GLY A 148 -13.68 -27.94 -9.16
CA GLY A 148 -12.84 -26.76 -9.03
C GLY A 148 -13.67 -25.48 -8.90
N LYS A 149 -14.79 -25.37 -9.64
CA LYS A 149 -15.73 -24.24 -9.51
C LYS A 149 -16.39 -24.21 -8.14
N THR A 150 -16.84 -25.36 -7.63
CA THR A 150 -17.38 -25.47 -6.28
C THR A 150 -16.35 -25.07 -5.23
N MET A 151 -15.09 -25.51 -5.38
CA MET A 151 -14.00 -25.12 -4.47
C MET A 151 -13.74 -23.62 -4.50
N LEU A 152 -13.72 -22.99 -5.68
CA LEU A 152 -13.59 -21.52 -5.79
C LEU A 152 -14.73 -20.78 -5.10
N LEU A 153 -15.97 -21.24 -5.25
CA LEU A 153 -17.13 -20.64 -4.58
C LEU A 153 -17.04 -20.79 -3.05
N VAL A 154 -16.63 -21.95 -2.56
CA VAL A 154 -16.40 -22.18 -1.12
C VAL A 154 -15.31 -21.27 -0.57
N LEU A 155 -14.18 -21.14 -1.28
CA LEU A 155 -13.09 -20.24 -0.90
C LEU A 155 -13.55 -18.77 -0.93
N GLY A 156 -14.32 -18.36 -1.94
CA GLY A 156 -14.90 -17.02 -2.01
C GLY A 156 -15.84 -16.73 -0.83
N PHE A 157 -16.73 -17.68 -0.50
CA PHE A 157 -17.62 -17.53 0.66
C PHE A 157 -16.86 -17.47 1.99
N ALA A 158 -15.85 -18.31 2.17
CA ALA A 158 -14.97 -18.27 3.33
C ALA A 158 -14.26 -16.90 3.44
N TRP A 159 -13.77 -16.37 2.31
CA TRP A 159 -13.14 -15.05 2.26
C TRP A 159 -14.10 -13.92 2.61
N PHE A 160 -15.32 -13.90 2.05
CA PHE A 160 -16.34 -12.92 2.42
C PHE A 160 -16.70 -12.99 3.91
N THR A 161 -16.81 -14.20 4.47
CA THR A 161 -17.07 -14.39 5.90
C THR A 161 -15.92 -13.82 6.74
N PHE A 162 -14.68 -14.10 6.35
CA PHE A 162 -13.48 -13.54 6.98
C PHE A 162 -13.50 -12.01 6.98
N LEU A 163 -13.79 -11.38 5.84
CA LEU A 163 -13.91 -9.92 5.73
C LEU A 163 -15.03 -9.36 6.62
N GLY A 164 -16.17 -10.03 6.67
CA GLY A 164 -17.31 -9.63 7.51
C GLY A 164 -16.98 -9.65 9.00
N VAL A 165 -16.32 -10.72 9.46
CA VAL A 165 -15.85 -10.84 10.86
C VAL A 165 -14.83 -9.75 11.18
N HIS A 166 -13.84 -9.54 10.31
CA HIS A 166 -12.84 -8.49 10.52
C HIS A 166 -13.45 -7.09 10.56
N THR A 167 -14.43 -6.82 9.69
CA THR A 167 -15.17 -5.55 9.70
C THR A 167 -15.93 -5.36 11.01
N TYR A 168 -16.62 -6.40 11.48
CA TYR A 168 -17.36 -6.34 12.74
C TYR A 168 -16.46 -6.10 13.96
N ILE A 169 -15.29 -6.76 14.00
CA ILE A 169 -14.30 -6.52 15.06
C ILE A 169 -13.79 -5.09 14.98
N ARG A 170 -13.46 -4.60 13.77
CA ARG A 170 -12.86 -3.28 13.60
C ARG A 170 -13.82 -2.14 13.91
N THR A 171 -15.11 -2.28 13.62
CA THR A 171 -16.11 -1.25 13.98
C THR A 171 -16.30 -1.12 15.49
N ALA A 172 -15.95 -2.15 16.27
CA ALA A 172 -15.99 -2.06 17.72
C ALA A 172 -14.93 -1.11 18.30
N ASP A 173 -13.81 -0.89 17.58
CA ASP A 173 -12.72 0.01 17.97
C ASP A 173 -13.05 1.50 17.71
N TRP A 174 -14.13 1.80 16.99
CA TRP A 174 -14.51 3.16 16.59
C TRP A 174 -15.42 3.87 17.61
N LYS A 175 -15.48 3.37 18.85
CA LYS A 175 -16.33 3.93 19.90
C LYS A 175 -15.78 5.25 20.45
N ASP A 176 -14.47 5.41 20.48
CA ASP A 176 -13.75 6.51 21.10
C ASP A 176 -12.39 6.74 20.42
N SER A 177 -11.96 8.00 20.39
CA SER A 177 -10.70 8.40 19.74
C SER A 177 -9.47 7.76 20.37
N GLU A 178 -9.51 7.46 21.66
CA GLU A 178 -8.40 6.82 22.38
C GLU A 178 -8.22 5.36 21.97
N THR A 179 -9.30 4.58 21.89
CA THR A 179 -9.27 3.20 21.38
C THR A 179 -8.92 3.15 19.89
N ALA A 180 -9.44 4.08 19.09
CA ALA A 180 -9.10 4.18 17.66
C ALA A 180 -7.59 4.43 17.45
N ASN A 181 -7.00 5.29 18.29
CA ASN A 181 -5.57 5.62 18.29
C ASN A 181 -4.73 4.65 19.15
N GLY A 182 -5.31 3.61 19.74
CA GLY A 182 -4.61 2.68 20.63
C GLY A 182 -3.35 2.08 20.01
N ASN A 183 -3.38 1.80 18.70
CA ASN A 183 -2.23 1.30 17.95
C ASN A 183 -1.08 2.33 17.85
N VAL A 184 -1.41 3.62 17.76
CA VAL A 184 -0.41 4.70 17.76
C VAL A 184 0.26 4.77 19.13
N ASN A 185 -0.55 4.71 20.19
CA ASN A 185 -0.07 4.71 21.57
C ASN A 185 0.82 3.48 21.88
N GLU A 186 0.47 2.31 21.34
CA GLU A 186 1.29 1.09 21.47
C GLU A 186 2.63 1.23 20.74
N ILE A 187 2.63 1.74 19.51
CA ILE A 187 3.86 2.01 18.76
C ILE A 187 4.75 3.02 19.50
N ILE A 188 4.16 4.08 20.07
CA ILE A 188 4.89 5.06 20.89
C ILE A 188 5.52 4.37 22.10
N LYS A 189 4.77 3.53 22.83
CA LYS A 189 5.28 2.81 24.01
C LYS A 189 6.40 1.83 23.67
N LEU A 190 6.25 1.06 22.58
CA LEU A 190 7.28 0.12 22.12
C LEU A 190 8.57 0.84 21.72
N ARG A 191 8.48 2.07 21.20
CA ARG A 191 9.65 2.87 20.76
C ARG A 191 10.27 3.72 21.86
N GLN A 192 9.50 4.19 22.85
CA GLN A 192 10.05 4.75 24.08
C GLN A 192 10.93 3.72 24.81
N LYS A 193 10.53 2.45 24.76
CA LYS A 193 11.31 1.33 25.28
C LYS A 193 12.59 1.05 24.47
N SER A 194 12.68 1.49 23.22
CA SER A 194 13.85 1.30 22.34
C SER A 194 14.82 2.48 22.26
N GLN A 195 14.57 3.59 22.99
CA GLN A 195 15.47 4.76 23.09
C GLN A 195 15.85 5.43 21.75
N GLU A 196 14.93 5.56 20.78
CA GLU A 196 15.13 6.33 19.55
C GLU A 196 14.37 7.68 19.63
N PRO A 197 15.03 8.82 19.95
CA PRO A 197 14.34 10.03 20.41
C PRO A 197 13.93 11.05 19.33
N GLU A 198 14.41 10.97 18.09
CA GLU A 198 14.35 12.15 17.19
C GLU A 198 13.18 12.20 16.19
N LEU A 199 12.34 11.17 16.08
CA LEU A 199 11.39 11.09 14.95
C LEU A 199 10.06 11.86 15.12
N PHE A 200 9.76 12.39 16.32
CA PHE A 200 8.38 12.80 16.66
C PHE A 200 8.14 14.23 17.15
N ASN A 201 9.06 15.18 16.97
CA ASN A 201 8.74 16.61 17.15
C ASN A 201 7.62 17.14 16.21
N LEU A 202 7.06 16.29 15.34
CA LEU A 202 5.98 16.61 14.40
C LEU A 202 4.61 16.03 14.78
N ILE A 203 4.49 15.17 15.79
CA ILE A 203 3.17 14.61 16.22
C ILE A 203 2.57 15.38 17.40
N GLU A 204 3.37 16.10 18.19
CA GLU A 204 2.84 16.93 19.28
C GLU A 204 2.02 18.16 18.81
N ASN A 205 1.99 18.45 17.51
CA ASN A 205 1.40 19.67 16.95
C ASN A 205 0.18 19.43 16.03
N GLU A 206 -0.40 18.21 15.98
CA GLU A 206 -1.70 17.92 15.33
C GLU A 206 -2.70 17.32 16.31
#